data_AF-A0A2D4JZS1-F1
#
_entry.id   AF-A0A2D4JZS1-F1
#
_cell.length_a   1.000
_cell.length_b   1.000
_cell.length_c   1.000
_cell.angle_alpha   90.00
_cell.angle_beta   90.00
_cell.angle_gamma   90.00
#
_symmetry.space_group_name_H-M   'P 1'
#
loop_
_entity.id
_entity.type
_entity.pdbx_description
1 polymer ?
#
loop_
_entity_poly.entity_id
_entity_poly.type
_entity_poly.pdbx_seq_one_letter_code
_entity_poly.pdbx_strand_id
1 'polypeptide(L)'
;DDLLRLKKQIRVFCQICQHYLTNVNTAVKEQAFTILCDVLMIFSHQIMSGARDMLEPLVYSPDSSLQSELLSFILDHVFIDQDEDSNSADGQQDDEASKIEALHKRRNLLAAFCKLIVYTVVEMNTAADIFKQYMKYYNDYGDIIKETMSKTRQIDKIQCAKTLILSLQQLFNEMIQENGYNFDRSSPSFSGIKELARRFALTFGLDQLKTREAIAMLHKDGIEFAFKEPNPQGESHPPLNLAFLDILSEFSSKLLRQDKKTVYAYLEKFMTFQMSLRREDVWLPLMSYRNSLLAGGDDDTMSVISGISNRGSTVRNKKTKPATGKRKLPEAEESSSSDSLWLNREQTLHTPIMLQTPQLTSTIMREPKRLRPEESYMGVYPMQPEHHQPAIDYNTQVTWMLAQR
;
A
#
# COMPACT_ATOMS: atom_id res chain seq x y z
N ASP A 1 -42.93 9.64 2.20
CA ASP A 1 -42.76 9.82 0.73
C ASP A 1 -41.42 10.42 0.33
N ASP A 2 -40.98 11.52 0.93
CA ASP A 2 -39.73 12.20 0.52
C ASP A 2 -38.47 11.33 0.46
N LEU A 3 -38.30 10.39 1.40
CA LEU A 3 -37.17 9.44 1.37
C LEU A 3 -37.17 8.56 0.11
N LEU A 4 -38.36 8.16 -0.37
CA LEU A 4 -38.52 7.37 -1.60
C LEU A 4 -38.34 8.23 -2.85
N ARG A 5 -38.77 9.49 -2.81
CA ARG A 5 -38.51 10.49 -3.86
C ARG A 5 -37.00 10.73 -4.01
N LEU A 6 -36.30 10.95 -2.90
CA LEU A 6 -34.84 11.09 -2.84
C LEU A 6 -34.13 9.83 -3.36
N LYS A 7 -34.51 8.63 -2.89
CA LYS A 7 -33.97 7.35 -3.39
C LYS A 7 -34.10 7.23 -4.91
N LYS A 8 -35.24 7.62 -5.48
CA LYS A 8 -35.47 7.60 -6.94
C LYS A 8 -34.59 8.63 -7.65
N GLN A 9 -34.47 9.84 -7.12
CA GLN A 9 -33.64 10.90 -7.69
C GLN A 9 -32.16 10.52 -7.70
N ILE A 10 -31.62 9.97 -6.60
CA ILE A 10 -30.23 9.49 -6.52
C ILE A 10 -29.97 8.43 -7.59
N ARG A 11 -30.84 7.40 -7.70
CA ARG A 11 -30.65 6.30 -8.66
C ARG A 11 -30.64 6.79 -10.12
N VAL A 12 -31.54 7.70 -10.48
CA VAL A 12 -31.57 8.32 -11.82
C VAL A 12 -30.34 9.21 -12.04
N PHE A 13 -29.90 9.94 -11.02
CA PHE A 13 -28.72 10.81 -11.11
C PHE A 13 -27.43 10.00 -11.29
N CYS A 14 -27.23 8.88 -10.57
CA CYS A 14 -26.12 7.97 -10.80
C CYS A 14 -26.07 7.47 -12.25
N GLN A 15 -27.21 7.07 -12.83
CA GLN A 15 -27.30 6.62 -14.22
C GLN A 15 -26.97 7.74 -15.23
N ILE A 16 -27.36 8.99 -14.95
CA ILE A 16 -27.00 10.15 -15.76
C ILE A 16 -25.48 10.41 -15.69
N CYS A 17 -24.88 10.41 -14.49
CA CYS A 17 -23.43 10.58 -14.31
C CYS A 17 -22.64 9.44 -14.97
N GLN A 18 -23.07 8.19 -14.83
CA GLN A 18 -22.50 7.02 -15.50
C GLN A 18 -22.47 7.20 -17.02
N HIS A 19 -23.59 7.60 -17.65
CA HIS A 19 -23.61 7.88 -19.07
C HIS A 19 -22.59 8.97 -19.47
N TYR A 20 -22.46 10.04 -18.68
CA TYR A 20 -21.50 11.11 -18.91
C TYR A 20 -20.01 10.71 -18.73
N LEU A 21 -19.68 9.58 -18.09
CA LEU A 21 -18.30 9.03 -18.09
C LEU A 21 -17.81 8.70 -19.52
N THR A 22 -18.74 8.39 -20.42
CA THR A 22 -18.46 8.05 -21.83
C THR A 22 -18.51 9.26 -22.77
N ASN A 23 -18.71 10.48 -22.24
CA ASN A 23 -18.82 11.68 -23.07
C ASN A 23 -17.50 12.01 -23.79
N VAL A 24 -17.59 12.58 -25.00
CA VAL A 24 -16.43 12.97 -25.81
C VAL A 24 -15.61 14.12 -25.21
N ASN A 25 -16.17 14.90 -24.28
CA ASN A 25 -15.48 16.00 -23.61
C ASN A 25 -14.91 15.54 -22.26
N THR A 26 -13.58 15.56 -22.13
CA THR A 26 -12.86 15.15 -20.91
C THR A 26 -13.33 15.88 -19.66
N ALA A 27 -13.61 17.19 -19.72
CA ALA A 27 -14.09 17.95 -18.57
C ALA A 27 -15.49 17.49 -18.09
N VAL A 28 -16.33 17.01 -19.02
CA VAL A 28 -17.62 16.40 -18.69
C VAL A 28 -17.42 15.04 -18.03
N LYS A 29 -16.49 14.21 -18.53
CA LYS A 29 -16.13 12.93 -17.89
C LYS A 29 -15.61 13.13 -16.46
N GLU A 30 -14.62 14.00 -16.28
CA GLU A 30 -13.98 14.30 -14.98
C GLU A 30 -14.99 14.84 -13.97
N GLN A 31 -15.90 15.72 -14.40
CA GLN A 31 -16.93 16.28 -13.53
C GLN A 31 -17.97 15.24 -13.14
N ALA A 32 -18.41 14.39 -14.08
CA ALA A 32 -19.32 13.29 -13.82
C ALA A 32 -18.69 12.23 -12.89
N PHE A 33 -17.43 11.89 -13.12
CA PHE A 33 -16.63 10.98 -12.29
C PHE A 33 -16.50 11.48 -10.85
N THR A 34 -16.08 12.74 -10.67
CA THR A 34 -15.90 13.35 -9.33
C THR A 34 -17.20 13.33 -8.53
N ILE A 35 -18.31 13.77 -9.17
CA ILE A 35 -19.65 13.74 -8.57
C ILE A 35 -20.06 12.31 -8.22
N LEU A 36 -19.83 11.35 -9.11
CA LEU A 36 -20.20 9.96 -8.92
C LEU A 36 -19.42 9.31 -7.77
N CYS A 37 -18.11 9.54 -7.67
CA CYS A 37 -17.31 9.08 -6.52
C CYS A 37 -17.84 9.64 -5.18
N ASP A 38 -18.17 10.93 -5.11
CA ASP A 38 -18.68 11.52 -3.87
C ASP A 38 -20.12 11.09 -3.56
N VAL A 39 -20.99 10.92 -4.55
CA VAL A 39 -22.35 10.35 -4.38
C VAL A 39 -22.28 8.90 -3.90
N LEU A 40 -21.40 8.07 -4.49
CA LEU A 40 -21.18 6.69 -4.06
C LEU A 40 -20.62 6.63 -2.63
N MET A 41 -19.72 7.53 -2.25
CA MET A 41 -19.25 7.65 -0.86
C MET A 41 -20.38 8.04 0.11
N ILE A 42 -21.16 9.08 -0.21
CA ILE A 42 -22.22 9.64 0.66
C ILE A 42 -23.35 8.64 0.87
N PHE A 43 -23.75 7.90 -0.18
CA PHE A 43 -24.84 6.92 -0.13
C PHE A 43 -24.35 5.47 -0.02
N SER A 44 -23.08 5.26 0.34
CA SER A 44 -22.58 3.94 0.74
C SER A 44 -23.24 3.45 2.04
N HIS A 45 -22.94 2.22 2.44
CA HIS A 45 -23.34 1.66 3.75
C HIS A 45 -22.91 2.55 4.95
N GLN A 46 -21.89 3.42 4.78
CA GLN A 46 -21.45 4.35 5.82
C GLN A 46 -22.48 5.44 6.17
N ILE A 47 -23.54 5.61 5.35
CA ILE A 47 -24.64 6.54 5.67
C ILE A 47 -25.38 6.16 6.97
N MET A 48 -25.42 4.87 7.31
CA MET A 48 -26.05 4.34 8.52
C MET A 48 -25.14 4.45 9.77
N SER A 49 -23.83 4.64 9.59
CA SER A 49 -22.85 4.70 10.68
C SER A 49 -23.23 5.77 11.70
N GLY A 50 -23.19 5.42 12.99
CA GLY A 50 -23.66 6.28 14.08
C GLY A 50 -25.17 6.18 14.37
N ALA A 51 -25.74 4.96 14.32
CA ALA A 51 -27.15 4.67 14.62
C ALA A 51 -28.15 5.44 13.75
N ARG A 52 -27.89 5.50 12.43
CA ARG A 52 -28.74 6.16 11.42
C ARG A 52 -29.44 5.14 10.52
N ASP A 53 -29.93 4.05 11.11
CA ASP A 53 -30.52 2.90 10.40
C ASP A 53 -31.74 3.30 9.55
N MET A 54 -32.44 4.36 9.95
CA MET A 54 -33.49 5.04 9.15
C MET A 54 -33.05 5.49 7.74
N LEU A 55 -31.75 5.53 7.46
CA LEU A 55 -31.16 5.88 6.15
C LEU A 55 -30.78 4.65 5.31
N GLU A 56 -30.94 3.41 5.81
CA GLU A 56 -30.78 2.17 5.04
C GLU A 56 -31.50 2.21 3.67
N PRO A 57 -32.74 2.75 3.54
CA PRO A 57 -33.40 2.82 2.25
C PRO A 57 -32.67 3.69 1.21
N LEU A 58 -31.74 4.57 1.60
CA LEU A 58 -30.95 5.39 0.67
C LEU A 58 -29.67 4.71 0.19
N VAL A 59 -29.26 3.59 0.80
CA VAL A 59 -28.00 2.91 0.44
C VAL A 59 -27.99 2.52 -1.04
N TYR A 60 -26.89 2.86 -1.70
CA TYR A 60 -26.61 2.60 -3.10
C TYR A 60 -25.22 1.97 -3.23
N SER A 61 -25.18 0.70 -3.65
CA SER A 61 -23.95 0.03 -4.05
C SER A 61 -23.79 0.09 -5.57
N PRO A 62 -22.60 0.41 -6.11
CA PRO A 62 -22.36 0.37 -7.54
C PRO A 62 -22.32 -1.09 -8.03
N ASP A 63 -22.97 -1.37 -9.17
CA ASP A 63 -22.85 -2.68 -9.82
C ASP A 63 -21.49 -2.87 -10.51
N SER A 64 -21.21 -4.08 -10.99
CA SER A 64 -19.93 -4.42 -11.61
C SER A 64 -19.65 -3.66 -12.91
N SER A 65 -20.68 -3.19 -13.63
CA SER A 65 -20.49 -2.31 -14.79
C SER A 65 -19.95 -0.96 -14.33
N LEU A 66 -20.65 -0.33 -13.38
CA LEU A 66 -20.27 0.97 -12.84
C LEU A 66 -18.89 0.96 -12.18
N GLN A 67 -18.53 -0.12 -11.48
CA GLN A 67 -17.19 -0.31 -10.91
C GLN A 67 -16.10 -0.41 -12.00
N SER A 68 -16.40 -1.11 -13.10
CA SER A 68 -15.47 -1.26 -14.24
C SER A 68 -15.32 0.04 -15.04
N GLU A 69 -16.41 0.78 -15.24
CA GLU A 69 -16.41 2.08 -15.93
C GLU A 69 -15.63 3.15 -15.15
N LEU A 70 -15.77 3.18 -13.82
CA LEU A 70 -14.97 4.03 -12.94
C LEU A 70 -13.48 3.64 -12.95
N LEU A 71 -13.16 2.35 -12.97
CA LEU A 71 -11.77 1.89 -13.08
C LEU A 71 -11.16 2.22 -14.45
N SER A 72 -11.90 2.03 -15.55
CA SER A 72 -11.48 2.44 -16.90
C SER A 72 -11.14 3.92 -16.92
N PHE A 73 -12.00 4.80 -16.39
CA PHE A 73 -11.72 6.22 -16.33
C PHE A 73 -10.39 6.54 -15.61
N ILE A 74 -10.06 5.83 -14.52
CA ILE A 74 -8.78 6.00 -13.83
C ILE A 74 -7.60 5.55 -14.71
N LEU A 75 -7.71 4.41 -15.40
CA LEU A 75 -6.68 3.93 -16.32
C LEU A 75 -6.48 4.91 -17.51
N ASP A 76 -7.59 5.39 -18.10
CA ASP A 76 -7.61 6.24 -19.28
C ASP A 76 -7.18 7.70 -19.02
N HIS A 77 -7.44 8.24 -17.82
CA HIS A 77 -7.29 9.68 -17.53
C HIS A 77 -6.32 10.04 -16.38
N VAL A 78 -5.86 9.07 -15.58
CA VAL A 78 -4.82 9.30 -14.55
C VAL A 78 -3.48 8.76 -15.00
N PHE A 79 -3.42 7.48 -15.39
CA PHE A 79 -2.19 6.75 -15.67
C PHE A 79 -1.67 6.95 -17.10
N ILE A 80 -1.55 8.20 -17.52
CA ILE A 80 -1.05 8.63 -18.83
C ILE A 80 0.46 8.83 -18.83
N ASP A 81 1.13 8.38 -19.91
CA ASP A 81 2.53 8.66 -20.17
C ASP A 81 2.73 10.13 -20.56
N GLN A 82 3.74 10.79 -19.97
CA GLN A 82 3.94 12.25 -20.08
C GLN A 82 5.21 12.63 -20.87
N ASP A 83 5.99 11.64 -21.31
CA ASP A 83 7.33 11.86 -21.83
C ASP A 83 7.36 12.25 -23.33
N GLU A 84 6.31 11.95 -24.12
CA GLU A 84 6.30 12.26 -25.55
C GLU A 84 6.17 13.78 -25.85
N ASP A 85 5.36 14.50 -25.08
CA ASP A 85 5.11 15.95 -25.25
C ASP A 85 6.27 16.85 -24.76
N SER A 86 7.29 16.30 -24.11
CA SER A 86 8.36 17.09 -23.46
C SER A 86 9.51 17.53 -24.39
N ASN A 87 9.35 17.40 -25.71
CA ASN A 87 10.38 17.75 -26.72
C ASN A 87 10.30 19.18 -27.28
N SER A 88 9.38 20.03 -26.80
CA SER A 88 9.36 21.47 -27.11
C SER A 88 10.48 22.21 -26.36
N ALA A 89 11.60 22.45 -27.05
CA ALA A 89 12.83 23.03 -26.47
C ALA A 89 12.76 24.54 -26.12
N ASP A 90 11.57 25.10 -25.92
CA ASP A 90 11.33 26.52 -25.58
C ASP A 90 10.57 26.59 -24.24
N GLY A 91 11.33 26.53 -23.13
CA GLY A 91 10.77 26.33 -21.79
C GLY A 91 10.05 27.56 -21.23
N GLN A 92 8.73 27.62 -21.44
CA GLN A 92 7.88 28.69 -20.92
C GLN A 92 7.35 28.31 -19.52
N GLN A 93 7.44 29.23 -18.55
CA GLN A 93 7.06 28.95 -17.15
C GLN A 93 5.56 28.61 -16.97
N ASP A 94 4.73 29.01 -17.93
CA ASP A 94 3.28 28.74 -17.95
C ASP A 94 3.00 27.24 -18.16
N ASP A 95 3.82 26.54 -18.97
CA ASP A 95 3.70 25.10 -19.20
C ASP A 95 3.94 24.30 -17.91
N GLU A 96 4.93 24.69 -17.11
CA GLU A 96 5.25 24.00 -15.86
C GLU A 96 4.17 24.21 -14.80
N ALA A 97 3.63 25.43 -14.70
CA ALA A 97 2.47 25.70 -13.84
C ALA A 97 1.23 24.88 -14.27
N SER A 98 0.98 24.79 -15.57
CA SER A 98 -0.12 24.00 -16.15
C SER A 98 0.06 22.49 -15.88
N LYS A 99 1.27 21.95 -16.06
CA LYS A 99 1.61 20.55 -15.73
C LYS A 99 1.38 20.24 -14.25
N ILE A 100 1.77 21.14 -13.36
CA ILE A 100 1.54 21.00 -11.91
C ILE A 100 0.04 20.99 -11.58
N GLU A 101 -0.78 21.88 -12.16
CA GLU A 101 -2.23 21.87 -11.96
C GLU A 101 -2.87 20.58 -12.51
N ALA A 102 -2.50 20.15 -13.71
CA ALA A 102 -2.98 18.91 -14.33
C ALA A 102 -2.59 17.65 -13.53
N LEU A 103 -1.40 17.63 -12.92
CA LEU A 103 -1.00 16.57 -12.00
C LEU A 103 -1.81 16.59 -10.69
N HIS A 104 -2.01 17.77 -10.07
CA HIS A 104 -2.88 17.91 -8.89
C HIS A 104 -4.31 17.43 -9.17
N LYS A 105 -4.86 17.75 -10.35
CA LYS A 105 -6.17 17.30 -10.80
C LYS A 105 -6.25 15.78 -10.93
N ARG A 106 -5.28 15.13 -11.60
CA ARG A 106 -5.19 13.66 -11.69
C ARG A 106 -5.01 12.99 -10.32
N ARG A 107 -4.19 13.57 -9.43
CA ARG A 107 -4.04 13.11 -8.03
C ARG A 107 -5.37 13.15 -7.27
N ASN A 108 -6.18 14.20 -7.46
CA ASN A 108 -7.51 14.29 -6.85
C ASN A 108 -8.49 13.24 -7.41
N LEU A 109 -8.47 12.97 -8.71
CA LEU A 109 -9.28 11.91 -9.33
C LEU A 109 -8.90 10.52 -8.80
N LEU A 110 -7.59 10.21 -8.72
CA LEU A 110 -7.12 8.95 -8.13
C LEU A 110 -7.52 8.81 -6.66
N ALA A 111 -7.35 9.87 -5.86
CA ALA A 111 -7.79 9.88 -4.47
C ALA A 111 -9.31 9.71 -4.34
N ALA A 112 -10.11 10.21 -5.30
CA ALA A 112 -11.55 10.00 -5.33
C ALA A 112 -11.95 8.53 -5.51
N PHE A 113 -11.25 7.79 -6.37
CA PHE A 113 -11.46 6.34 -6.52
C PHE A 113 -10.89 5.53 -5.34
N CYS A 114 -9.69 5.88 -4.87
CA CYS A 114 -9.09 5.20 -3.72
C CYS A 114 -9.92 5.34 -2.45
N LYS A 115 -10.66 6.44 -2.24
CA LYS A 115 -11.70 6.54 -1.19
C LYS A 115 -12.70 5.38 -1.29
N LEU A 116 -13.25 5.10 -2.48
CA LEU A 116 -14.23 4.03 -2.69
C LEU A 116 -13.67 2.64 -2.32
N ILE A 117 -12.39 2.39 -2.61
CA ILE A 117 -11.70 1.14 -2.26
C ILE A 117 -11.55 1.03 -0.73
N VAL A 118 -11.00 2.06 -0.07
CA VAL A 118 -10.69 1.99 1.38
C VAL A 118 -11.91 2.12 2.29
N TYR A 119 -13.05 2.57 1.74
CA TYR A 119 -14.35 2.52 2.42
C TYR A 119 -15.26 1.40 1.90
N THR A 120 -14.69 0.42 1.18
CA THR A 120 -15.36 -0.79 0.66
C THR A 120 -16.72 -0.51 0.00
N VAL A 121 -16.73 0.53 -0.85
CA VAL A 121 -17.85 0.91 -1.72
C VAL A 121 -17.72 0.23 -3.09
N VAL A 122 -16.49 -0.04 -3.53
CA VAL A 122 -16.14 -0.91 -4.66
C VAL A 122 -15.32 -2.11 -4.17
N GLU A 123 -15.25 -3.17 -4.97
CA GLU A 123 -14.48 -4.36 -4.61
C GLU A 123 -12.98 -4.07 -4.52
N MET A 124 -12.32 -4.58 -3.48
CA MET A 124 -10.87 -4.43 -3.28
C MET A 124 -10.05 -5.01 -4.44
N ASN A 125 -10.62 -5.91 -5.24
CA ASN A 125 -10.01 -6.47 -6.45
C ASN A 125 -9.67 -5.39 -7.48
N THR A 126 -10.50 -4.34 -7.61
CA THR A 126 -10.28 -3.19 -8.52
C THR A 126 -8.99 -2.42 -8.23
N ALA A 127 -8.43 -2.56 -7.02
CA ALA A 127 -7.17 -1.92 -6.66
C ALA A 127 -5.95 -2.63 -7.27
N ALA A 128 -6.06 -3.83 -7.85
CA ALA A 128 -4.93 -4.52 -8.47
C ALA A 128 -4.35 -3.72 -9.66
N ASP A 129 -5.22 -3.23 -10.53
CA ASP A 129 -4.88 -2.39 -11.68
C ASP A 129 -4.34 -1.00 -11.31
N ILE A 130 -4.43 -0.61 -10.03
CA ILE A 130 -3.83 0.60 -9.44
C ILE A 130 -2.51 0.27 -8.73
N PHE A 131 -2.46 -0.83 -7.96
CA PHE A 131 -1.26 -1.24 -7.24
C PHE A 131 -0.13 -1.63 -8.20
N LYS A 132 -0.45 -2.22 -9.37
CA LYS A 132 0.54 -2.50 -10.41
C LYS A 132 1.28 -1.25 -10.93
N GLN A 133 0.63 -0.09 -10.86
CA GLN A 133 1.17 1.20 -11.32
C GLN A 133 2.18 1.84 -10.36
N TYR A 134 2.35 1.29 -9.15
CA TYR A 134 3.12 1.90 -8.05
C TYR A 134 4.59 2.22 -8.38
N MET A 135 5.22 1.46 -9.30
CA MET A 135 6.59 1.78 -9.77
C MET A 135 6.61 2.70 -10.98
N LYS A 136 5.74 2.51 -11.98
CA LYS A 136 5.73 3.35 -13.19
C LYS A 136 5.44 4.82 -12.84
N TYR A 137 4.47 5.08 -11.96
CA TYR A 137 4.07 6.42 -11.56
C TYR A 137 4.40 6.74 -10.10
N TYR A 138 5.59 6.32 -9.64
CA TYR A 138 6.00 6.48 -8.24
C TYR A 138 6.05 7.94 -7.78
N ASN A 139 6.55 8.86 -8.62
CA ASN A 139 6.66 10.28 -8.27
C ASN A 139 5.28 10.95 -8.22
N ASP A 140 4.43 10.67 -9.21
CA ASP A 140 3.13 11.31 -9.40
C ASP A 140 2.06 10.82 -8.42
N TYR A 141 2.04 9.52 -8.10
CA TYR A 141 0.94 8.86 -7.39
C TYR A 141 1.40 7.90 -6.27
N GLY A 142 2.70 7.72 -6.07
CA GLY A 142 3.24 6.68 -5.19
C GLY A 142 2.80 6.79 -3.72
N ASP A 143 2.59 8.01 -3.21
CA ASP A 143 2.07 8.24 -1.85
C ASP A 143 0.59 7.83 -1.72
N ILE A 144 -0.26 8.20 -2.69
CA ILE A 144 -1.69 7.84 -2.74
C ILE A 144 -1.84 6.31 -2.84
N ILE A 145 -1.10 5.68 -3.74
CA ILE A 145 -1.15 4.21 -3.95
C ILE A 145 -0.62 3.49 -2.69
N LYS A 146 0.47 3.98 -2.08
CA LYS A 146 1.04 3.42 -0.85
C LYS A 146 0.10 3.51 0.34
N GLU A 147 -0.59 4.63 0.54
CA GLU A 147 -1.56 4.75 1.64
C GLU A 147 -2.83 3.93 1.36
N THR A 148 -3.24 3.80 0.09
CA THR A 148 -4.32 2.88 -0.31
C THR A 148 -3.96 1.43 0.05
N MET A 149 -2.76 0.95 -0.31
CA MET A 149 -2.24 -0.36 0.11
C MET A 149 -2.09 -0.48 1.64
N SER A 150 -1.86 0.63 2.35
CA SER A 150 -1.79 0.67 3.81
C SER A 150 -3.16 0.47 4.45
N LYS A 151 -4.19 1.09 3.88
CA LYS A 151 -5.57 1.06 4.36
C LYS A 151 -6.28 -0.25 4.03
N THR A 152 -6.16 -0.77 2.80
CA THR A 152 -6.70 -2.10 2.45
C THR A 152 -6.16 -3.18 3.38
N ARG A 153 -4.85 -3.18 3.67
CA ARG A 153 -4.21 -4.10 4.64
C ARG A 153 -4.64 -3.89 6.10
N GLN A 154 -5.11 -2.69 6.47
CA GLN A 154 -5.69 -2.43 7.81
C GLN A 154 -7.12 -3.00 7.92
N ILE A 155 -7.86 -3.05 6.81
CA ILE A 155 -9.25 -3.55 6.72
C ILE A 155 -9.26 -5.08 6.60
N ASP A 156 -8.59 -5.62 5.59
CA ASP A 156 -8.40 -7.06 5.39
C ASP A 156 -6.99 -7.34 4.87
N LYS A 157 -6.18 -7.99 5.70
CA LYS A 157 -4.81 -8.40 5.36
C LYS A 157 -4.77 -9.48 4.28
N ILE A 158 -5.71 -10.42 4.30
CA ILE A 158 -5.74 -11.58 3.39
C ILE A 158 -6.23 -11.11 2.03
N GLN A 159 -7.34 -10.36 1.96
CA GLN A 159 -7.80 -9.84 0.67
C GLN A 159 -6.80 -8.83 0.09
N CYS A 160 -6.18 -7.96 0.90
CA CYS A 160 -5.10 -7.11 0.41
C CYS A 160 -3.93 -7.93 -0.18
N ALA A 161 -3.56 -9.05 0.42
CA ALA A 161 -2.51 -9.92 -0.10
C ALA A 161 -2.91 -10.62 -1.42
N LYS A 162 -4.19 -11.00 -1.56
CA LYS A 162 -4.77 -11.49 -2.82
C LYS A 162 -4.73 -10.42 -3.92
N THR A 163 -5.13 -9.17 -3.61
CA THR A 163 -5.04 -8.05 -4.56
C THR A 163 -3.60 -7.75 -4.97
N LEU A 164 -2.64 -7.76 -4.04
CA LEU A 164 -1.22 -7.53 -4.33
C LEU A 164 -0.63 -8.60 -5.27
N ILE A 165 -0.97 -9.88 -5.09
CA ILE A 165 -0.49 -10.93 -6.01
C ILE A 165 -1.21 -10.90 -7.35
N LEU A 166 -2.51 -10.59 -7.39
CA LEU A 166 -3.26 -10.33 -8.62
C LEU A 166 -2.63 -9.20 -9.46
N SER A 167 -2.18 -8.13 -8.80
CA SER A 167 -1.46 -7.01 -9.46
C SER A 167 -0.21 -7.47 -10.21
N LEU A 168 0.53 -8.42 -9.62
CA LEU A 168 1.74 -9.00 -10.22
C LEU A 168 1.41 -10.02 -11.32
N GLN A 169 0.32 -10.76 -11.17
CA GLN A 169 -0.20 -11.69 -12.18
C GLN A 169 -0.66 -10.93 -13.44
N GLN A 170 -1.32 -9.77 -13.27
CA GLN A 170 -1.69 -8.86 -14.36
C GLN A 170 -0.45 -8.41 -15.15
N LEU A 171 0.54 -7.81 -14.48
CA LEU A 171 1.80 -7.39 -15.12
C LEU A 171 2.54 -8.53 -15.81
N PHE A 172 2.54 -9.73 -15.21
CA PHE A 172 3.16 -10.90 -15.83
C PHE A 172 2.42 -11.29 -17.11
N ASN A 173 1.09 -11.31 -17.11
CA ASN A 173 0.29 -11.58 -18.32
C ASN A 173 0.48 -10.50 -19.40
N GLU A 174 0.57 -9.23 -19.01
CA GLU A 174 0.82 -8.09 -19.92
C GLU A 174 2.19 -8.26 -20.62
N MET A 175 3.26 -8.52 -19.87
CA MET A 175 4.58 -8.85 -20.42
C MET A 175 4.57 -10.10 -21.32
N ILE A 176 3.82 -11.15 -20.95
CA ILE A 176 3.65 -12.35 -21.79
C ILE A 176 2.88 -12.05 -23.07
N GLN A 177 1.92 -11.13 -23.05
CA GLN A 177 1.17 -10.70 -24.23
C GLN A 177 2.05 -9.90 -25.21
N GLU A 178 3.00 -9.11 -24.70
CA GLU A 178 3.95 -8.34 -25.52
C GLU A 178 5.15 -9.16 -26.02
N ASN A 179 5.66 -10.11 -25.22
CA ASN A 179 6.95 -10.76 -25.48
C ASN A 179 6.85 -12.29 -25.71
N GLY A 180 5.70 -12.89 -25.39
CA GLY A 180 5.49 -14.33 -25.43
C GLY A 180 6.17 -15.10 -24.28
N TYR A 181 5.87 -16.39 -24.17
CA TYR A 181 6.38 -17.27 -23.10
C TYR A 181 7.90 -17.52 -23.12
N ASN A 182 8.61 -17.14 -24.20
CA ASN A 182 10.05 -17.30 -24.36
C ASN A 182 10.84 -16.00 -24.04
N PHE A 183 10.26 -15.11 -23.22
CA PHE A 183 10.89 -13.86 -22.80
C PHE A 183 12.18 -14.10 -22.00
N ASP A 184 13.10 -13.13 -22.02
CA ASP A 184 14.30 -13.17 -21.18
C ASP A 184 13.99 -12.76 -19.73
N ARG A 185 14.35 -13.64 -18.78
CA ARG A 185 14.25 -13.38 -17.34
C ARG A 185 15.27 -12.35 -16.82
N SER A 186 16.26 -11.95 -17.62
CA SER A 186 17.15 -10.81 -17.31
C SER A 186 16.61 -9.45 -17.82
N SER A 187 15.51 -9.45 -18.57
CA SER A 187 14.92 -8.24 -19.16
C SER A 187 14.55 -7.15 -18.12
N PRO A 188 14.58 -5.86 -18.50
CA PRO A 188 14.12 -4.77 -17.64
C PRO A 188 12.67 -4.93 -17.19
N SER A 189 11.77 -5.39 -18.09
CA SER A 189 10.35 -5.60 -17.80
C SER A 189 10.14 -6.61 -16.66
N PHE A 190 10.70 -7.82 -16.78
CA PHE A 190 10.60 -8.84 -15.74
C PHE A 190 11.28 -8.40 -14.43
N SER A 191 12.44 -7.74 -14.54
CA SER A 191 13.16 -7.19 -13.39
C SER A 191 12.36 -6.11 -12.65
N GLY A 192 11.60 -5.28 -13.37
CA GLY A 192 10.70 -4.27 -12.81
C GLY A 192 9.54 -4.88 -12.02
N ILE A 193 8.90 -5.93 -12.56
CA ILE A 193 7.84 -6.69 -11.84
C ILE A 193 8.42 -7.32 -10.57
N LYS A 194 9.65 -7.83 -10.62
CA LYS A 194 10.34 -8.42 -9.46
C LYS A 194 10.71 -7.39 -8.40
N GLU A 195 11.17 -6.19 -8.77
CA GLU A 195 11.40 -5.08 -7.84
C GLU A 195 10.09 -4.57 -7.21
N LEU A 196 8.99 -4.51 -7.97
CA LEU A 196 7.67 -4.21 -7.43
C LEU A 196 7.23 -5.25 -6.39
N ALA A 197 7.40 -6.55 -6.70
CA ALA A 197 7.13 -7.64 -5.76
C ALA A 197 7.97 -7.55 -4.48
N ARG A 198 9.26 -7.24 -4.59
CA ARG A 198 10.14 -6.99 -3.44
C ARG A 198 9.63 -5.82 -2.59
N ARG A 199 9.11 -4.75 -3.19
CA ARG A 199 8.48 -3.64 -2.46
C ARG A 199 7.15 -4.01 -1.83
N PHE A 200 6.32 -4.82 -2.49
CA PHE A 200 5.10 -5.37 -1.90
C PHE A 200 5.40 -6.27 -0.69
N ALA A 201 6.47 -7.08 -0.75
CA ALA A 201 6.90 -7.90 0.38
C ALA A 201 7.24 -7.07 1.63
N LEU A 202 7.75 -5.84 1.47
CA LEU A 202 8.00 -4.92 2.60
C LEU A 202 6.70 -4.46 3.30
N THR A 203 5.55 -4.44 2.62
CA THR A 203 4.27 -3.98 3.20
C THR A 203 3.75 -4.87 4.33
N PHE A 204 4.17 -6.14 4.38
CA PHE A 204 3.90 -7.07 5.48
C PHE A 204 4.72 -6.77 6.76
N GLY A 205 5.67 -5.84 6.70
CA GLY A 205 6.42 -5.35 7.85
C GLY A 205 7.43 -6.34 8.42
N LEU A 206 7.58 -6.31 9.75
CA LEU A 206 8.49 -7.17 10.53
C LEU A 206 7.74 -8.18 11.41
N ASP A 207 6.47 -7.91 11.76
CA ASP A 207 5.64 -8.80 12.57
C ASP A 207 5.03 -9.90 11.68
N GLN A 208 5.84 -10.93 11.41
CA GLN A 208 5.45 -12.10 10.62
C GLN A 208 4.27 -12.85 11.25
N LEU A 209 4.07 -12.78 12.57
CA LEU A 209 2.94 -13.45 13.23
C LEU A 209 1.61 -12.76 12.90
N LYS A 210 1.56 -11.41 12.92
CA LYS A 210 0.37 -10.63 12.54
C LYS A 210 0.01 -10.71 11.06
N THR A 211 0.89 -11.20 10.19
CA THR A 211 0.70 -11.29 8.73
C THR A 211 0.71 -12.71 8.17
N ARG A 212 0.99 -13.71 9.03
CA ARG A 212 1.13 -15.15 8.74
C ARG A 212 0.17 -15.71 7.68
N GLU A 213 -1.13 -15.55 7.90
CA GLU A 213 -2.16 -16.16 7.04
C GLU A 213 -2.25 -15.47 5.67
N ALA A 214 -2.06 -14.14 5.65
CA ALA A 214 -2.08 -13.35 4.43
C ALA A 214 -0.88 -13.68 3.53
N ILE A 215 0.33 -13.80 4.10
CA ILE A 215 1.52 -14.19 3.34
C ILE A 215 1.44 -15.66 2.88
N ALA A 216 0.91 -16.57 3.72
CA ALA A 216 0.67 -17.96 3.33
C ALA A 216 -0.39 -18.09 2.22
N MET A 217 -1.41 -17.23 2.19
CA MET A 217 -2.40 -17.17 1.11
C MET A 217 -1.80 -16.64 -0.19
N LEU A 218 -1.02 -15.55 -0.14
CA LEU A 218 -0.29 -14.99 -1.28
C LEU A 218 0.59 -16.06 -1.97
N HIS A 219 1.25 -16.90 -1.17
CA HIS A 219 2.04 -18.01 -1.69
C HIS A 219 1.20 -19.14 -2.32
N LYS A 220 -0.04 -19.38 -1.89
CA LYS A 220 -0.94 -20.36 -2.54
C LYS A 220 -1.44 -19.84 -3.88
N ASP A 221 -2.05 -18.67 -3.89
CA ASP A 221 -2.55 -18.00 -5.11
C ASP A 221 -1.44 -17.84 -6.17
N GLY A 222 -0.20 -17.53 -5.74
CA GLY A 222 0.96 -17.45 -6.62
C GLY A 222 1.46 -18.80 -7.16
N ILE A 223 1.34 -19.89 -6.38
CA ILE A 223 1.61 -21.26 -6.87
C ILE A 223 0.52 -21.67 -7.86
N GLU A 224 -0.75 -21.49 -7.50
CA GLU A 224 -1.90 -21.84 -8.36
C GLU A 224 -1.80 -21.13 -9.72
N PHE A 225 -1.38 -19.87 -9.76
CA PHE A 225 -1.10 -19.15 -11.01
C PHE A 225 0.09 -19.72 -11.80
N ALA A 226 1.21 -20.03 -11.14
CA ALA A 226 2.42 -20.55 -11.79
C ALA A 226 2.22 -21.93 -12.45
N PHE A 227 1.27 -22.73 -11.95
CA PHE A 227 0.91 -24.05 -12.48
C PHE A 227 -0.46 -24.08 -13.19
N LYS A 228 -1.11 -22.91 -13.36
CA LYS A 228 -2.47 -22.78 -13.95
C LYS A 228 -2.58 -23.39 -15.35
N GLU A 229 -1.56 -23.19 -16.18
CA GLU A 229 -1.58 -23.55 -17.59
C GLU A 229 -0.42 -24.51 -17.92
N PRO A 230 -0.72 -25.79 -18.23
CA PRO A 230 0.30 -26.78 -18.57
C PRO A 230 0.88 -26.48 -19.95
N ASN A 231 2.10 -26.95 -20.20
CA ASN A 231 2.75 -26.74 -21.49
C ASN A 231 2.09 -27.59 -22.60
N PRO A 232 1.68 -27.02 -23.74
CA PRO A 232 1.15 -27.77 -24.88
C PRO A 232 2.13 -28.81 -25.46
N GLN A 233 3.43 -28.69 -25.18
CA GLN A 233 4.47 -29.65 -25.58
C GLN A 233 4.58 -30.85 -24.62
N GLY A 234 3.79 -30.89 -23.54
CA GLY A 234 3.69 -32.00 -22.60
C GLY A 234 4.53 -31.86 -21.33
N GLU A 235 4.38 -32.82 -20.42
CA GLU A 235 4.93 -32.81 -19.04
C GLU A 235 6.46 -32.75 -18.93
N SER A 236 7.19 -32.97 -20.03
CA SER A 236 8.64 -32.78 -20.08
C SER A 236 9.08 -31.32 -20.11
N HIS A 237 8.16 -30.39 -20.41
CA HIS A 237 8.40 -28.95 -20.51
C HIS A 237 7.83 -28.21 -19.27
N PRO A 238 8.41 -27.06 -18.87
CA PRO A 238 7.90 -26.27 -17.77
C PRO A 238 6.48 -25.72 -18.07
N PRO A 239 5.58 -25.66 -17.07
CA PRO A 239 4.30 -24.94 -17.17
C PRO A 239 4.50 -23.50 -17.65
N LEU A 240 3.51 -22.96 -18.36
CA LEU A 240 3.67 -21.69 -19.08
C LEU A 240 4.03 -20.51 -18.15
N ASN A 241 3.48 -20.52 -16.94
CA ASN A 241 3.69 -19.46 -15.94
C ASN A 241 4.80 -19.77 -14.93
N LEU A 242 5.63 -20.80 -15.12
CA LEU A 242 6.60 -21.26 -14.12
C LEU A 242 7.59 -20.16 -13.69
N ALA A 243 7.95 -19.25 -14.61
CA ALA A 243 8.82 -18.11 -14.33
C ALA A 243 8.27 -17.15 -13.25
N PHE A 244 6.95 -17.13 -13.01
CA PHE A 244 6.35 -16.35 -11.92
C PHE A 244 6.88 -16.73 -10.53
N LEU A 245 7.44 -17.93 -10.37
CA LEU A 245 8.08 -18.36 -9.12
C LEU A 245 9.35 -17.55 -8.77
N ASP A 246 10.04 -16.95 -9.74
CA ASP A 246 11.17 -16.03 -9.49
C ASP A 246 10.69 -14.68 -8.91
N ILE A 247 9.44 -14.28 -9.16
CA ILE A 247 8.77 -13.11 -8.57
C ILE A 247 8.23 -13.49 -7.18
N LEU A 248 7.56 -14.64 -7.07
CA LEU A 248 7.00 -15.15 -5.82
C LEU A 248 8.08 -15.43 -4.75
N SER A 249 9.32 -15.69 -5.19
CA SER A 249 10.48 -15.89 -4.31
C SER A 249 10.81 -14.67 -3.42
N GLU A 250 10.52 -13.43 -3.84
CA GLU A 250 10.77 -12.23 -3.03
C GLU A 250 9.97 -12.24 -1.70
N PHE A 251 8.77 -12.81 -1.74
CA PHE A 251 7.88 -12.95 -0.58
C PHE A 251 8.31 -14.06 0.39
N SER A 252 9.13 -15.02 -0.04
CA SER A 252 9.57 -16.18 0.78
C SER A 252 10.30 -15.77 2.07
N SER A 253 10.90 -14.58 2.07
CA SER A 253 11.56 -13.95 3.23
C SER A 253 10.60 -13.54 4.35
N LYS A 254 9.29 -13.47 4.06
CA LYS A 254 8.24 -13.07 5.00
C LYS A 254 7.46 -14.24 5.60
N LEU A 255 7.67 -15.46 5.10
CA LEU A 255 7.14 -16.69 5.71
C LEU A 255 7.90 -17.05 7.00
N LEU A 256 7.16 -17.37 8.06
CA LEU A 256 7.69 -18.08 9.22
C LEU A 256 8.21 -19.47 8.79
N ARG A 257 9.23 -20.00 9.47
CA ARG A 257 9.82 -21.31 9.15
C ARG A 257 8.81 -22.46 9.16
N GLN A 258 7.79 -22.42 10.02
CA GLN A 258 6.73 -23.43 10.02
C GLN A 258 5.91 -23.38 8.73
N ASP A 259 5.55 -22.18 8.27
CA ASP A 259 4.72 -21.99 7.09
C ASP A 259 5.47 -22.20 5.79
N LYS A 260 6.79 -21.99 5.77
CA LYS A 260 7.64 -22.46 4.66
C LYS A 260 7.45 -23.95 4.39
N LYS A 261 7.37 -24.80 5.44
CA LYS A 261 7.09 -26.24 5.30
C LYS A 261 5.65 -26.49 4.79
N THR A 262 4.67 -25.73 5.27
CA THR A 262 3.27 -25.82 4.80
C THR A 262 3.10 -25.42 3.34
N VAL A 263 3.79 -24.36 2.90
CA VAL A 263 3.80 -23.87 1.50
C VAL A 263 4.56 -24.82 0.60
N TYR A 264 5.67 -25.40 1.08
CA TYR A 264 6.40 -26.46 0.36
C TYR A 264 5.52 -27.70 0.13
N ALA A 265 4.83 -28.19 1.17
CA ALA A 265 3.87 -29.29 1.05
C ALA A 265 2.58 -28.93 0.28
N TYR A 266 2.38 -27.65 -0.06
CA TYR A 266 1.37 -27.20 -1.02
C TYR A 266 1.91 -27.25 -2.45
N LEU A 267 3.13 -26.74 -2.68
CA LEU A 267 3.85 -26.79 -3.95
C LEU A 267 4.04 -28.24 -4.45
N GLU A 268 4.32 -29.19 -3.55
CA GLU A 268 4.46 -30.61 -3.89
C GLU A 268 3.19 -31.26 -4.47
N LYS A 269 2.02 -30.62 -4.38
CA LYS A 269 0.78 -31.08 -5.03
C LYS A 269 0.73 -30.76 -6.52
N PHE A 270 1.56 -29.81 -6.99
CA PHE A 270 1.64 -29.36 -8.38
C PHE A 270 2.92 -29.85 -9.08
N MET A 271 3.96 -30.23 -8.32
CA MET A 271 5.19 -30.79 -8.85
C MET A 271 5.09 -32.31 -9.05
N THR A 272 5.43 -32.82 -10.24
CA THR A 272 5.72 -34.25 -10.41
C THR A 272 7.13 -34.58 -9.90
N PHE A 273 7.38 -35.86 -9.59
CA PHE A 273 8.72 -36.33 -9.21
C PHE A 273 9.79 -35.98 -10.27
N GLN A 274 9.45 -36.07 -11.56
CA GLN A 274 10.34 -35.72 -12.67
C GLN A 274 10.72 -34.23 -12.66
N MET A 275 9.77 -33.33 -12.41
CA MET A 275 10.04 -31.89 -12.31
C MET A 275 11.04 -31.57 -11.19
N SER A 276 10.99 -32.31 -10.07
CA SER A 276 11.91 -32.12 -8.93
C SER A 276 13.38 -32.52 -9.24
N LEU A 277 13.59 -33.35 -10.25
CA LEU A 277 14.89 -33.86 -10.70
C LEU A 277 15.52 -33.01 -11.82
N ARG A 278 14.73 -32.21 -12.55
CA ARG A 278 15.22 -31.33 -13.62
C ARG A 278 16.25 -30.33 -13.10
N ARG A 279 17.25 -30.01 -13.94
CA ARG A 279 18.35 -29.08 -13.64
C ARG A 279 18.64 -28.07 -14.74
N GLU A 280 17.90 -28.10 -15.84
CA GLU A 280 18.07 -27.17 -16.97
C GLU A 280 17.61 -25.73 -16.61
N ASP A 281 18.13 -24.71 -17.28
CA ASP A 281 17.89 -23.29 -16.96
C ASP A 281 16.43 -22.84 -17.07
N VAL A 282 15.59 -23.57 -17.81
CA VAL A 282 14.14 -23.32 -17.87
C VAL A 282 13.39 -23.76 -16.60
N TRP A 283 14.02 -24.58 -15.75
CA TRP A 283 13.49 -25.04 -14.46
C TRP A 283 14.07 -24.28 -13.25
N LEU A 284 15.00 -23.35 -13.47
CA LEU A 284 15.61 -22.53 -12.41
C LEU A 284 14.59 -21.80 -11.51
N PRO A 285 13.48 -21.21 -12.02
CA PRO A 285 12.49 -20.53 -11.16
C PRO A 285 11.90 -21.45 -10.09
N LEU A 286 11.62 -22.72 -10.45
CA LEU A 286 11.12 -23.73 -9.53
C LEU A 286 12.18 -24.13 -8.51
N MET A 287 13.44 -24.29 -8.94
CA MET A 287 14.54 -24.63 -8.02
C MET A 287 14.85 -23.52 -7.04
N SER A 288 14.92 -22.26 -7.48
CA SER A 288 15.12 -21.08 -6.63
C SER A 288 14.03 -20.95 -5.58
N TYR A 289 12.76 -21.03 -5.99
CA TYR A 289 11.62 -20.93 -5.09
C TYR A 289 11.59 -22.10 -4.09
N ARG A 290 11.79 -23.34 -4.56
CA ARG A 290 11.90 -24.53 -3.72
C ARG A 290 13.01 -24.41 -2.66
N ASN A 291 14.17 -23.90 -3.05
CA ASN A 291 15.30 -23.69 -2.15
C ASN A 291 15.02 -22.58 -1.11
N SER A 292 14.34 -21.49 -1.51
CA SER A 292 13.96 -20.41 -0.58
C SER A 292 13.00 -20.89 0.53
N LEU A 293 12.16 -21.89 0.24
CA LEU A 293 11.27 -22.54 1.21
C LEU A 293 12.01 -23.55 2.11
N LEU A 294 13.02 -24.26 1.61
CA LEU A 294 13.82 -25.21 2.40
C LEU A 294 14.91 -24.54 3.25
N ALA A 295 15.37 -23.34 2.87
CA ALA A 295 16.40 -22.59 3.60
C ALA A 295 15.94 -22.22 5.03
N GLY A 296 16.69 -22.74 6.02
CA GLY A 296 16.44 -22.61 7.46
C GLY A 296 16.07 -23.92 8.19
N GLY A 297 16.22 -25.08 7.53
CA GLY A 297 15.72 -26.37 8.03
C GLY A 297 16.51 -27.07 9.15
N ASP A 298 17.84 -26.90 9.23
CA ASP A 298 18.73 -27.95 9.77
C ASP A 298 19.55 -27.60 11.03
N ASP A 299 19.62 -26.32 11.40
CA ASP A 299 20.58 -25.79 12.40
C ASP A 299 20.21 -26.12 13.88
N ASP A 300 18.92 -26.28 14.20
CA ASP A 300 18.47 -26.50 15.59
C ASP A 300 18.81 -27.90 16.14
N THR A 301 19.15 -28.86 15.27
CA THR A 301 19.38 -30.26 15.67
C THR A 301 20.67 -30.48 16.48
N MET A 302 21.63 -29.55 16.42
CA MET A 302 22.89 -29.64 17.18
C MET A 302 22.81 -29.06 18.60
N SER A 303 21.75 -28.33 18.95
CA SER A 303 21.70 -27.53 20.20
C SER A 303 21.38 -28.30 21.48
N VAL A 304 20.91 -29.56 21.40
CA VAL A 304 20.36 -30.30 22.57
C VAL A 304 20.98 -31.70 22.78
N ILE A 305 21.88 -32.18 21.90
CA ILE A 305 22.50 -33.51 22.03
C ILE A 305 24.03 -33.39 22.16
N SER A 306 24.47 -33.11 23.39
CA SER A 306 25.84 -33.34 23.86
C SER A 306 25.81 -33.92 25.27
N GLY A 307 25.24 -35.12 25.37
CA GLY A 307 25.11 -35.85 26.62
C GLY A 307 26.39 -36.57 27.05
N ILE A 308 26.78 -36.35 28.31
CA ILE A 308 27.37 -37.33 29.24
C ILE A 308 28.32 -38.42 28.68
N SER A 309 29.62 -38.28 28.96
CA SER A 309 30.50 -39.45 29.18
C SER A 309 31.64 -39.21 30.20
N ASN A 310 31.33 -39.57 31.45
CA ASN A 310 32.15 -40.33 32.42
C ASN A 310 33.53 -39.89 32.96
N ARG A 311 33.66 -40.07 34.30
CA ARG A 311 34.85 -40.37 35.15
C ARG A 311 35.87 -39.24 35.38
N GLY A 312 36.27 -39.01 36.65
CA GLY A 312 37.26 -37.96 37.01
C GLY A 312 37.91 -37.97 38.41
N SER A 313 37.21 -38.37 39.49
CA SER A 313 37.75 -38.57 40.87
C SER A 313 38.15 -37.35 41.73
N THR A 314 38.49 -37.64 43.00
CA THR A 314 39.13 -36.80 44.06
C THR A 314 38.46 -35.51 44.58
N VAL A 315 37.79 -35.68 45.72
CA VAL A 315 37.56 -34.67 46.77
C VAL A 315 38.89 -34.23 47.44
N ARG A 316 39.12 -32.92 47.72
CA ARG A 316 39.31 -32.38 49.11
C ARG A 316 39.57 -30.85 49.26
N ASN A 317 39.09 -30.35 50.41
CA ASN A 317 39.65 -29.28 51.27
C ASN A 317 39.33 -27.78 51.03
N LYS A 318 39.68 -26.98 52.05
CA LYS A 318 38.84 -25.90 52.65
C LYS A 318 39.70 -24.73 53.15
N LYS A 319 39.18 -23.48 53.07
CA LYS A 319 39.78 -22.20 53.57
C LYS A 319 41.02 -21.72 52.77
N THR A 320 41.43 -20.45 52.75
CA THR A 320 41.26 -19.30 53.69
C THR A 320 41.04 -17.93 52.98
N LYS A 321 40.66 -16.89 53.74
CA LYS A 321 40.91 -15.46 53.44
C LYS A 321 42.10 -14.96 54.31
N PRO A 322 42.78 -13.86 53.94
CA PRO A 322 42.56 -12.60 54.68
C PRO A 322 42.44 -11.37 53.74
N ALA A 323 42.50 -10.12 54.27
CA ALA A 323 42.16 -8.89 53.53
C ALA A 323 42.87 -7.61 54.04
N THR A 324 43.02 -6.61 53.15
CA THR A 324 43.32 -5.17 53.38
C THR A 324 42.79 -4.33 52.19
N GLY A 325 42.53 -3.01 52.24
CA GLY A 325 42.54 -2.08 53.40
C GLY A 325 42.31 -0.56 53.14
N LYS A 326 41.09 -0.13 52.79
CA LYS A 326 40.42 1.19 53.11
C LYS A 326 40.97 2.58 52.65
N ARG A 327 40.05 3.42 52.11
CA ARG A 327 39.70 4.82 52.47
C ARG A 327 38.45 5.25 51.64
N LYS A 328 37.26 5.51 52.21
CA LYS A 328 36.66 6.76 52.77
C LYS A 328 36.56 7.93 51.75
N LEU A 329 35.39 8.49 51.36
CA LEU A 329 34.18 9.07 52.04
C LEU A 329 34.38 10.54 52.51
N PRO A 330 33.34 11.43 52.55
CA PRO A 330 31.88 11.17 52.43
C PRO A 330 31.05 12.10 51.48
N GLU A 331 29.74 11.80 51.40
CA GLU A 331 28.53 12.68 51.27
C GLU A 331 28.47 13.83 50.23
N ALA A 332 27.37 14.05 49.50
CA ALA A 332 26.08 13.33 49.36
C ALA A 332 25.48 13.62 47.93
N GLU A 333 24.19 13.71 47.54
CA GLU A 333 22.85 13.85 48.17
C GLU A 333 21.74 13.07 47.40
N GLU A 334 20.49 13.55 47.45
CA GLU A 334 19.19 13.02 46.99
C GLU A 334 19.05 12.15 45.71
N SER A 335 18.08 11.23 45.74
CA SER A 335 17.39 10.69 44.55
C SER A 335 15.98 10.22 44.93
N SER A 336 14.96 10.68 44.21
CA SER A 336 13.54 10.34 44.46
C SER A 336 13.08 9.13 43.65
N SER A 337 12.08 8.41 44.15
CA SER A 337 11.51 7.19 43.55
C SER A 337 9.98 7.19 43.66
N SER A 338 9.30 6.61 42.67
CA SER A 338 7.93 6.09 42.84
C SER A 338 7.69 4.88 41.95
N ASP A 339 7.07 3.85 42.53
CA ASP A 339 6.81 2.56 41.91
C ASP A 339 5.71 2.59 40.85
N SER A 340 5.65 1.54 40.03
CA SER A 340 4.45 1.18 39.27
C SER A 340 4.22 -0.34 39.27
N LEU A 341 3.47 -0.81 40.28
CA LEU A 341 2.89 -2.15 40.38
C LEU A 341 1.48 -2.05 40.99
N TRP A 342 0.46 -2.58 40.33
CA TRP A 342 -0.73 -3.21 40.94
C TRP A 342 -1.48 -4.03 39.87
N LEU A 343 -2.34 -4.97 40.30
CA LEU A 343 -2.83 -6.06 39.45
C LEU A 343 -4.25 -5.84 38.88
N ASN A 344 -4.41 -6.35 37.65
CA ASN A 344 -5.56 -7.10 37.12
C ASN A 344 -6.86 -7.15 37.96
N ARG A 345 -7.96 -6.63 37.40
CA ARG A 345 -9.33 -7.11 37.69
C ARG A 345 -10.29 -6.82 36.54
N GLU A 346 -11.11 -7.80 36.18
CA GLU A 346 -12.24 -7.66 35.25
C GLU A 346 -13.52 -7.15 35.97
N GLN A 347 -14.33 -6.30 35.30
CA GLN A 347 -15.76 -6.54 35.00
C GLN A 347 -16.52 -5.27 34.51
N THR A 348 -17.68 -5.51 33.86
CA THR A 348 -18.80 -4.58 33.55
C THR A 348 -18.59 -3.37 32.63
N LEU A 349 -19.07 -3.54 31.39
CA LEU A 349 -19.91 -2.62 30.58
C LEU A 349 -19.90 -1.10 30.88
N HIS A 350 -19.57 -0.28 29.87
CA HIS A 350 -20.42 0.82 29.37
C HIS A 350 -20.00 1.26 27.96
N THR A 351 -20.86 2.04 27.28
CA THR A 351 -20.77 2.41 25.85
C THR A 351 -19.67 3.46 25.54
N PRO A 352 -19.03 3.41 24.35
CA PRO A 352 -18.08 4.44 23.92
C PRO A 352 -18.78 5.76 23.58
N ILE A 353 -18.08 6.87 23.86
CA ILE A 353 -18.57 8.25 23.68
C ILE A 353 -18.32 8.73 22.24
N MET A 354 -19.17 9.64 21.74
CA MET A 354 -19.14 10.14 20.37
C MET A 354 -17.87 10.97 20.06
N LEU A 355 -17.31 10.75 18.86
CA LEU A 355 -16.32 11.65 18.25
C LEU A 355 -17.02 12.91 17.74
N GLN A 356 -16.45 14.08 17.99
CA GLN A 356 -16.99 15.37 17.52
C GLN A 356 -16.70 15.58 16.02
N THR A 357 -17.69 16.12 15.31
CA THR A 357 -17.55 16.54 13.91
C THR A 357 -16.99 17.97 13.79
N PRO A 358 -16.17 18.27 12.78
CA PRO A 358 -15.70 19.63 12.51
C PRO A 358 -16.83 20.52 11.98
N GLN A 359 -16.84 21.79 12.39
CA GLN A 359 -17.79 22.81 11.92
C GLN A 359 -17.35 23.39 10.57
N LEU A 360 -18.26 23.47 9.59
CA LEU A 360 -18.03 24.14 8.31
C LEU A 360 -18.49 25.61 8.40
N THR A 361 -17.54 26.55 8.45
CA THR A 361 -17.82 27.99 8.44
C THR A 361 -17.92 28.52 7.00
N SER A 362 -19.14 28.87 6.57
CA SER A 362 -19.40 29.52 5.28
C SER A 362 -19.25 31.04 5.35
N THR A 363 -18.50 31.64 4.43
CA THR A 363 -18.33 33.09 4.27
C THR A 363 -19.17 33.62 3.10
N ILE A 364 -20.43 33.98 3.39
CA ILE A 364 -21.29 34.68 2.43
C ILE A 364 -20.82 36.13 2.27
N MET A 365 -20.31 36.48 1.09
CA MET A 365 -20.04 37.87 0.71
C MET A 365 -21.35 38.63 0.49
N ARG A 366 -21.43 39.87 0.99
CA ARG A 366 -22.58 40.78 0.76
C ARG A 366 -22.29 41.72 -0.40
N GLU A 367 -23.30 41.95 -1.25
CA GLU A 367 -23.23 42.91 -2.35
C GLU A 367 -23.14 44.37 -1.85
N PRO A 368 -22.32 45.23 -2.47
CA PRO A 368 -22.28 46.66 -2.18
C PRO A 368 -23.37 47.44 -2.92
N LYS A 369 -24.15 48.26 -2.21
CA LYS A 369 -25.13 49.18 -2.81
C LYS A 369 -24.43 50.39 -3.43
N ARG A 370 -24.86 50.80 -4.63
CA ARG A 370 -24.41 52.05 -5.30
C ARG A 370 -24.99 53.30 -4.64
N LEU A 371 -24.15 54.30 -4.36
CA LEU A 371 -24.48 55.73 -4.40
C LEU A 371 -23.27 56.51 -4.98
N ARG A 372 -23.43 57.82 -5.25
CA ARG A 372 -22.52 58.65 -6.08
C ARG A 372 -22.03 59.91 -5.27
N PRO A 373 -21.27 60.90 -5.81
CA PRO A 373 -19.92 61.20 -5.31
C PRO A 373 -19.67 62.65 -4.81
N GLU A 374 -18.39 62.96 -4.54
CA GLU A 374 -17.79 64.26 -4.14
C GLU A 374 -18.03 64.67 -2.65
N GLU A 375 -17.20 65.48 -1.97
CA GLU A 375 -16.13 66.42 -2.40
C GLU A 375 -14.76 66.22 -1.68
N SER A 376 -13.83 67.17 -1.89
CA SER A 376 -12.38 67.20 -1.58
C SER A 376 -11.99 67.66 -0.16
N TYR A 377 -10.87 67.15 0.42
CA TYR A 377 -9.69 67.95 0.82
C TYR A 377 -8.43 67.11 1.17
N MET A 378 -7.25 67.75 1.32
CA MET A 378 -5.92 67.12 1.53
C MET A 378 -5.48 66.93 3.01
N GLY A 379 -4.49 66.03 3.24
CA GLY A 379 -3.89 65.78 4.56
C GLY A 379 -2.54 65.01 4.64
N VAL A 380 -1.44 65.60 4.12
CA VAL A 380 0.00 65.51 4.53
C VAL A 380 0.72 64.15 4.82
N TYR A 381 1.94 64.05 4.26
CA TYR A 381 3.04 63.04 4.37
C TYR A 381 3.64 62.81 5.79
N PRO A 382 4.53 61.80 6.09
CA PRO A 382 5.62 61.26 5.24
C PRO A 382 5.99 59.75 5.31
N MET A 383 7.04 59.39 4.57
CA MET A 383 7.77 58.09 4.51
C MET A 383 8.93 58.04 5.55
N GLN A 384 9.78 57.01 5.73
CA GLN A 384 10.14 55.71 5.08
C GLN A 384 10.61 54.73 6.23
N PRO A 385 11.41 53.63 6.12
CA PRO A 385 12.06 52.95 5.00
C PRO A 385 11.75 51.42 4.87
N GLU A 386 12.36 50.78 3.86
CA GLU A 386 12.40 49.31 3.69
C GLU A 386 13.36 48.62 4.68
N HIS A 387 13.22 47.30 4.86
CA HIS A 387 14.28 46.43 5.36
C HIS A 387 14.35 45.13 4.56
N HIS A 388 15.58 44.70 4.22
CA HIS A 388 15.83 43.58 3.29
C HIS A 388 15.62 42.18 3.90
N GLN A 389 15.33 41.22 3.02
CA GLN A 389 15.41 39.78 3.30
C GLN A 389 16.89 39.31 3.33
N PRO A 390 17.26 38.35 4.19
CA PRO A 390 18.42 37.47 3.97
C PRO A 390 18.03 36.27 3.09
N ALA A 391 18.94 35.82 2.23
CA ALA A 391 18.72 34.66 1.37
C ALA A 391 18.82 33.32 2.13
N ILE A 392 18.15 32.27 1.61
CA ILE A 392 18.27 30.90 2.10
C ILE A 392 19.41 30.18 1.35
N ASP A 393 20.36 29.63 2.10
CA ASP A 393 21.53 28.94 1.57
C ASP A 393 21.19 27.52 1.07
N TYR A 394 21.69 27.15 -0.10
CA TYR A 394 21.14 26.08 -0.93
C TYR A 394 21.86 24.71 -0.77
N ASN A 395 22.64 24.54 0.30
CA ASN A 395 23.74 23.56 0.33
C ASN A 395 23.65 22.45 1.40
N THR A 396 22.44 22.13 1.91
CA THR A 396 22.25 21.13 2.99
C THR A 396 21.71 19.76 2.55
N GLN A 397 21.29 19.57 1.29
CA GLN A 397 20.68 18.31 0.83
C GLN A 397 21.69 17.21 0.43
N VAL A 398 22.95 17.54 0.14
CA VAL A 398 23.92 16.56 -0.40
C VAL A 398 24.39 15.55 0.67
N THR A 399 24.45 15.95 1.94
CA THR A 399 25.06 15.17 3.04
C THR A 399 24.33 13.87 3.37
N TRP A 400 23.02 13.77 3.09
CA TRP A 400 22.21 12.61 3.48
C TRP A 400 22.38 11.38 2.57
N MET A 401 22.85 11.54 1.33
CA MET A 401 22.95 10.43 0.35
C MET A 401 24.16 9.49 0.56
N LEU A 402 25.09 9.81 1.46
CA LEU A 402 26.33 9.04 1.65
C LEU A 402 26.31 8.09 2.86
N ALA A 403 25.21 8.05 3.63
CA ALA A 403 25.15 7.38 4.94
C ALA A 403 24.57 5.95 4.93
N GLN A 404 24.28 5.35 3.76
CA GLN A 404 23.77 3.97 3.63
C GLN A 404 24.46 3.22 2.48
N ARG A 405 25.63 2.66 2.79
CA ARG A 405 26.33 1.59 2.06
C ARG A 405 26.76 0.51 3.06
#